data_AF-A0A0D0RIB8-F1
#
_entry.id   AF-A0A0D0RIB8-F1
#
_cell.length_a   1.000
_cell.length_b   1.000
_cell.length_c   1.000
_cell.angle_alpha   90.00
_cell.angle_beta   90.00
_cell.angle_gamma   90.00
#
_symmetry.space_group_name_H-M   'P 1'
#
loop_
_entity.id
_entity.type
_entity.pdbx_description
1 polymer ?
#
loop_
_entity_poly.entity_id
_entity_poly.type
_entity_poly.pdbx_seq_one_letter_code
_entity_poly.pdbx_strand_id
1 'polypeptide(L)'
;MGIYLHPSIVSFKMSVNSEIYIDKTNLIAFTNKKLNTQQRYICVSRPRRFGKTMVADMLAAYYDCEEDTDKLFQNFKISKERTYKAHLNGYNVLKIDMQFF
;
A
#
# COMPACT_ATOMS: atom_id res chain seq x y z
N MET A 1 -0.27 9.20 19.98
CA MET A 1 -1.32 8.26 20.41
C MET A 1 -1.37 7.14 19.38
N GLY A 2 -0.93 5.95 19.75
CA GLY A 2 -0.89 4.80 18.85
C GLY A 2 -2.29 4.24 18.63
N ILE A 3 -2.76 4.31 17.38
CA ILE A 3 -3.96 3.58 16.96
C ILE A 3 -3.44 2.34 16.26
N TYR A 4 -3.64 1.21 16.92
CA TYR A 4 -3.08 -0.10 16.59
C TYR A 4 -4.26 -0.97 16.13
N LEU A 5 -4.09 -1.71 15.03
CA LEU A 5 -5.05 -2.67 14.45
C LEU A 5 -6.09 -2.09 13.47
N HIS A 6 -5.72 -1.16 12.60
CA HIS A 6 -6.24 -1.11 11.22
C HIS A 6 -5.54 -0.01 10.42
N PRO A 7 -5.00 -0.31 9.22
CA PRO A 7 -4.53 0.74 8.34
C PRO A 7 -5.70 1.52 7.73
N SER A 8 -5.93 2.74 8.19
CA SER A 8 -6.92 3.62 7.54
C SER A 8 -6.50 4.00 6.12
N ILE A 9 -7.42 3.83 5.16
CA ILE A 9 -7.25 4.28 3.76
C ILE A 9 -6.98 5.80 3.66
N VAL A 10 -7.40 6.57 4.68
CA VAL A 10 -7.38 8.02 4.70
C VAL A 10 -5.97 8.55 4.44
N SER A 11 -4.93 7.93 5.01
CA SER A 11 -3.54 8.35 4.84
C SER A 11 -3.08 8.27 3.38
N PHE A 12 -3.47 7.21 2.66
CA PHE A 12 -3.13 7.09 1.24
C PHE A 12 -3.97 8.03 0.38
N LYS A 13 -5.27 8.18 0.68
CA LYS A 13 -6.14 9.14 -0.02
C LYS A 13 -5.65 10.59 0.12
N MET A 14 -5.21 10.99 1.30
CA MET A 14 -4.56 12.30 1.53
C MET A 14 -3.27 12.44 0.72
N SER A 15 -2.46 11.39 0.66
CA SER A 15 -1.23 11.39 -0.14
C SER A 15 -1.53 11.59 -1.62
N VAL A 16 -2.54 10.90 -2.17
CA VAL A 16 -2.98 11.02 -3.57
C VAL A 16 -3.50 12.43 -3.89
N ASN A 17 -4.23 13.05 -2.96
CA ASN A 17 -4.79 14.39 -3.14
C ASN A 17 -3.76 15.52 -2.94
N SER A 18 -2.51 15.19 -2.57
CA SER A 18 -1.46 16.19 -2.38
C SER A 18 -0.88 16.63 -3.73
N GLU A 19 -0.57 17.92 -3.86
CA GLU A 19 -0.04 18.53 -5.10
C GLU A 19 1.21 17.82 -5.65
N ILE A 20 2.06 17.31 -4.76
CA ILE A 20 3.35 16.69 -5.08
C ILE A 20 3.29 15.16 -5.21
N TYR A 21 2.10 14.56 -5.37
CA TYR A 21 1.96 13.12 -5.47
C TYR A 21 2.63 12.58 -6.74
N ILE A 22 3.47 11.56 -6.57
CA ILE A 22 4.07 10.81 -7.67
C ILE A 22 3.58 9.37 -7.59
N ASP A 23 2.99 8.89 -8.68
CA ASP A 23 2.49 7.52 -8.79
C ASP A 23 3.62 6.48 -8.66
N LYS A 24 3.57 5.72 -7.55
CA LYS A 24 4.45 4.59 -7.22
C LYS A 24 3.73 3.24 -7.18
N THR A 25 2.51 3.16 -7.72
CA THR A 25 1.66 1.97 -7.65
C THR A 25 2.25 0.74 -8.35
N ASN A 26 3.23 0.90 -9.25
CA ASN A 26 4.00 -0.23 -9.80
C ASN A 26 4.71 -1.09 -8.73
N LEU A 27 4.97 -0.54 -7.53
CA LEU A 27 5.47 -1.35 -6.41
C LEU A 27 4.47 -2.43 -5.99
N ILE A 28 3.17 -2.20 -6.14
CA ILE A 28 2.15 -3.22 -5.89
C ILE A 28 2.34 -4.40 -6.85
N ALA A 29 2.60 -4.14 -8.13
CA ALA A 29 2.84 -5.20 -9.11
C ALA A 29 4.10 -6.03 -8.75
N PHE A 30 5.15 -5.36 -8.24
CA PHE A 30 6.32 -6.05 -7.71
C PHE A 30 5.98 -6.91 -6.49
N THR A 31 5.24 -6.38 -5.52
CA THR A 31 4.82 -7.11 -4.33
C THR A 31 3.91 -8.29 -4.68
N ASN A 32 2.94 -8.11 -5.59
CA ASN A 32 2.05 -9.17 -6.09
C ASN A 32 2.84 -10.37 -6.64
N LYS A 33 3.94 -10.14 -7.36
CA LYS A 33 4.80 -11.22 -7.87
C LYS A 33 5.51 -12.02 -6.77
N LYS A 34 5.67 -11.44 -5.57
CA LYS A 34 6.33 -12.07 -4.42
C LYS A 34 5.32 -12.69 -3.45
N LEU A 35 4.05 -12.29 -3.50
CA LEU A 35 2.98 -12.89 -2.71
C LEU A 35 2.95 -14.41 -2.94
N ASN A 36 2.75 -15.17 -1.86
CA ASN A 36 2.72 -16.63 -1.87
C ASN A 36 3.99 -17.33 -2.40
N THR A 37 5.13 -16.63 -2.44
CA THR A 37 6.43 -17.24 -2.76
C THR A 37 7.32 -17.36 -1.53
N GLN A 38 8.41 -18.12 -1.62
CA GLN A 38 9.46 -18.14 -0.59
C GLN A 38 10.12 -16.76 -0.39
N GLN A 39 10.04 -15.88 -1.40
CA GLN A 39 10.59 -14.52 -1.37
C GLN A 39 9.55 -13.46 -0.95
N ARG A 40 8.48 -13.86 -0.26
CA ARG A 40 7.38 -12.98 0.18
C ARG A 40 7.80 -11.89 1.19
N TYR A 41 8.95 -12.04 1.83
CA TYR A 41 9.44 -11.09 2.83
C TYR A 41 10.17 -9.94 2.14
N ILE A 42 9.60 -8.73 2.22
CA ILE A 42 10.16 -7.53 1.61
C ILE A 42 10.67 -6.61 2.72
N CYS A 43 11.96 -6.27 2.68
CA CYS A 43 12.58 -5.28 3.56
C CYS A 43 13.04 -4.08 2.75
N VAL A 44 12.69 -2.86 3.20
CA VAL A 44 13.09 -1.61 2.55
C VAL A 44 13.98 -0.79 3.50
N SER A 45 15.30 -0.93 3.36
CA SER A 45 16.32 -0.40 4.31
C SER A 45 16.76 1.06 4.09
N ARG A 46 16.28 1.74 3.04
CA ARG A 46 16.75 3.09 2.61
C ARG A 46 16.64 4.24 3.66
N PRO A 47 17.25 5.42 3.46
CA PRO A 47 17.31 6.51 4.45
C PRO A 47 15.96 7.17 4.85
N ARG A 48 16.02 8.08 5.83
CA ARG A 48 14.92 8.95 6.27
C ARG A 48 14.30 9.73 5.10
N ARG A 49 12.98 9.97 5.14
CA ARG A 49 12.17 10.73 4.14
C ARG A 49 12.08 10.15 2.73
N PHE A 50 12.43 8.88 2.53
CA PHE A 50 12.31 8.24 1.20
C PHE A 50 10.89 7.75 0.84
N GLY A 51 9.86 8.21 1.56
CA GLY A 51 8.46 7.86 1.29
C GLY A 51 8.05 6.44 1.70
N LYS A 52 8.76 5.81 2.64
CA LYS A 52 8.42 4.46 3.14
C LYS A 52 7.01 4.39 3.74
N THR A 53 6.65 5.37 4.56
CA THR A 53 5.32 5.45 5.19
C THR A 53 4.23 5.51 4.13
N MET A 54 4.39 6.37 3.13
CA MET A 54 3.45 6.47 2.01
C MET A 54 3.33 5.16 1.21
N VAL A 55 4.43 4.42 1.02
CA VAL A 55 4.38 3.08 0.39
C VAL A 55 3.64 2.08 1.27
N ALA A 56 3.86 2.10 2.59
CA ALA A 56 3.13 1.23 3.51
C ALA A 56 1.63 1.56 3.53
N ASP A 57 1.26 2.84 3.51
CA ASP A 57 -0.13 3.31 3.41
C ASP A 57 -0.76 2.85 2.09
N MET A 58 -0.05 2.99 0.98
CA MET A 58 -0.49 2.54 -0.33
C MET A 58 -0.72 1.03 -0.39
N LEU A 59 0.22 0.23 0.11
CA LEU A 59 0.09 -1.23 0.11
C LEU A 59 -1.07 -1.65 1.02
N ALA A 60 -1.21 -1.01 2.18
CA ALA A 60 -2.31 -1.33 3.07
C ALA A 60 -3.67 -1.00 2.43
N ALA A 61 -3.83 0.20 1.86
CA ALA A 61 -5.03 0.57 1.12
C ALA A 61 -5.35 -0.36 -0.06
N TYR A 62 -4.36 -0.94 -0.71
CA TYR A 62 -4.58 -1.83 -1.86
C TYR A 62 -5.03 -3.24 -1.47
N TYR A 63 -4.43 -3.82 -0.41
CA TYR A 63 -4.71 -5.20 -0.03
C TYR A 63 -5.88 -5.35 0.94
N ASP A 64 -6.18 -4.30 1.71
CA ASP A 64 -7.15 -4.36 2.80
C ASP A 64 -8.59 -4.62 2.33
N CYS A 65 -9.28 -5.56 2.97
CA CYS A 65 -10.59 -6.03 2.55
C CYS A 65 -11.78 -5.24 3.13
N GLU A 66 -11.58 -4.25 4.02
CA GLU A 66 -12.70 -3.55 4.66
C GLU A 66 -13.40 -2.54 3.76
N GLU A 67 -12.65 -1.88 2.87
CA GLU A 67 -13.20 -0.85 1.98
C GLU A 67 -12.93 -1.15 0.50
N ASP A 68 -13.88 -0.81 -0.38
CA ASP A 68 -13.67 -0.91 -1.81
C ASP A 68 -12.79 0.24 -2.33
N THR A 69 -11.51 -0.07 -2.56
CA THR A 69 -10.51 0.90 -3.00
C THR A 69 -10.31 0.96 -4.52
N ASP A 70 -11.12 0.25 -5.32
CA ASP A 70 -10.90 0.16 -6.77
C ASP A 70 -10.85 1.52 -7.47
N LYS A 71 -11.80 2.41 -7.11
CA LYS A 71 -11.87 3.76 -7.66
C LYS A 71 -10.65 4.62 -7.31
N LEU A 72 -9.96 4.30 -6.21
CA LEU A 72 -8.74 4.98 -5.80
C LEU A 72 -7.57 4.57 -6.70
N PHE A 73 -7.53 3.32 -7.18
CA PHE A 73 -6.41 2.78 -7.96
C PHE A 73 -6.63 2.76 -9.48
N GLN A 74 -7.88 2.92 -9.95
CA GLN A 74 -8.24 2.83 -11.37
C GLN A 74 -7.44 3.78 -12.30
N ASN A 75 -7.02 4.95 -11.80
CA ASN A 75 -6.33 5.96 -12.58
C ASN A 75 -4.80 5.85 -12.52
N PHE A 76 -4.26 4.90 -11.75
CA PHE A 76 -2.82 4.73 -11.57
C PHE A 76 -2.24 3.61 -12.44
N LYS A 77 -0.92 3.55 -12.54
CA LYS A 77 -0.21 2.57 -13.38
C LYS A 77 -0.58 1.12 -13.06
N ILE A 78 -0.84 0.79 -11.79
CA ILE A 78 -1.24 -0.56 -11.38
C ILE A 78 -2.51 -1.05 -12.07
N SER A 79 -3.45 -0.17 -12.45
CA SER A 79 -4.69 -0.55 -13.15
C SER A 79 -4.46 -1.29 -14.47
N LYS A 80 -3.28 -1.10 -15.09
CA LYS A 80 -2.88 -1.74 -16.35
C LYS A 80 -2.23 -3.11 -16.16
N GLU A 81 -1.92 -3.49 -14.93
CA GLU A 81 -1.26 -4.76 -14.61
C GLU A 81 -2.27 -5.89 -14.52
N ARG A 82 -1.93 -7.06 -15.06
CA ARG A 82 -2.83 -8.23 -15.07
C ARG A 82 -3.19 -8.72 -13.66
N THR A 83 -2.29 -8.52 -12.70
CA THR A 83 -2.47 -8.94 -11.30
C THR A 83 -3.28 -7.92 -10.48
N TYR A 84 -3.69 -6.79 -11.07
CA TYR A 84 -4.36 -5.69 -10.37
C TYR A 84 -5.58 -6.17 -9.57
N LYS A 85 -6.52 -6.86 -10.23
CA LYS A 85 -7.76 -7.33 -9.60
C LYS A 85 -7.58 -8.58 -8.75
N ALA A 86 -6.48 -9.31 -8.90
CA ALA A 86 -6.27 -10.60 -8.23
C ALA A 86 -6.05 -10.46 -6.72
N HIS A 87 -5.52 -9.31 -6.28
CA HIS A 87 -5.12 -9.07 -4.89
C HIS A 87 -5.75 -7.81 -4.29
N LEU A 88 -6.55 -7.09 -5.06
CA LEU A 88 -7.24 -5.88 -4.61
C LEU A 88 -8.31 -6.24 -3.57
N ASN A 89 -8.29 -5.56 -2.43
CA ASN A 89 -9.25 -5.72 -1.32
C ASN A 89 -9.44 -7.17 -0.85
N GLY A 90 -8.38 -7.99 -0.90
CA GLY A 90 -8.47 -9.45 -0.71
C GLY A 90 -7.95 -9.97 0.63
N TYR A 91 -7.43 -9.10 1.51
CA TYR A 91 -6.65 -9.51 2.69
C TYR A 91 -6.97 -8.68 3.92
N ASN A 92 -6.86 -9.30 5.10
CA ASN A 92 -6.79 -8.57 6.36
C ASN A 92 -5.37 -8.00 6.52
N VAL A 93 -5.22 -6.68 6.62
CA VAL A 93 -3.90 -6.05 6.70
C VAL A 93 -3.60 -5.57 8.12
N LEU A 94 -2.47 -6.02 8.67
CA LEU A 94 -1.92 -5.49 9.91
C LEU A 94 -0.77 -4.52 9.60
N LYS A 95 -1.00 -3.24 9.87
CA LYS A 95 0.03 -2.20 9.80
C LYS A 95 0.45 -1.79 11.20
N ILE A 96 1.72 -1.99 11.52
CA ILE A 96 2.30 -1.66 12.82
C ILE A 96 3.29 -0.50 12.64
N ASP A 97 3.05 0.61 13.33
CA ASP A 97 4.01 1.71 13.43
C ASP A 97 4.77 1.63 14.77
N MET A 98 6.07 1.39 14.69
CA MET A 98 6.94 1.25 15.86
C MET A 98 7.62 2.57 16.27
N GLN A 99 7.39 3.68 15.57
CA GLN A 99 8.05 4.96 15.88
C GLN A 99 7.48 5.66 17.12
N PHE A 100 6.26 5.32 17.54
CA PHE A 100 5.54 5.98 18.63
C PHE A 100 5.50 5.18 19.93
N PHE A 101 6.46 4.28 20.13
CA PHE A 101 6.70 3.61 21.41
C PHE A 101 7.54 4.47 22.36
#